data_AF-A0A7C7K141-F1
#
_entry.id   AF-A0A7C7K141-F1
#
_cell.length_a   1.000
_cell.length_b   1.000
_cell.length_c   1.000
_cell.angle_alpha   90.00
_cell.angle_beta   90.00
_cell.angle_gamma   90.00
#
_symmetry.space_group_name_H-M   'P 1'
#
loop_
_entity.id
_entity.type
_entity.pdbx_description
1 polymer ?
#
loop_
_entity_poly.entity_id
_entity_poly.type
_entity_poly.pdbx_seq_one_letter_code
_entity_poly.pdbx_strand_id
1 'polypeptide(L)'
;MTVKKIIINLNTAPDAKGLTALNELNSFFNDRDFNVDLNDNRLTVNLRAIDLKKFSLIKKTVQEYCGKENAQMLNQIEDSINAIKSYGIKNGKRIYVDYNKERKVKNRVVKEGRRGKYYYAQQHKYIDKNSKIPDKFNDQIICGDSLNELQKLPDNCIDLVFTSPPYNFGLEYEGSDDDHNWDAYFKKLFLILDECIRVLKYGGRLIINVQPLFSDYIPSHHLISQHCIKRNLIWKGEILWEKNNYNCKYTAWGSWKSPSSPYLKYTWEFIEIFCKGKLKKTGEKDNIDISADEFKEWVVAKWSIAPERRMKKYDHPAMFPETLAERVLKLFSYK
;
A
#
# COMPACT_ATOMS: atom_id res chain seq x y z
N MET A 1 -23.84 -9.82 -28.84
CA MET A 1 -23.19 -10.06 -27.53
C MET A 1 -21.71 -9.82 -27.69
N THR A 2 -21.01 -9.25 -26.70
CA THR A 2 -19.57 -8.99 -26.79
C THR A 2 -18.79 -10.31 -26.77
N VAL A 3 -17.90 -10.51 -27.75
CA VAL A 3 -16.98 -11.66 -27.85
C VAL A 3 -15.59 -11.13 -28.19
N LYS A 4 -14.54 -11.76 -27.66
CA LYS A 4 -13.15 -11.46 -28.04
C LYS A 4 -12.82 -12.33 -29.24
N LYS A 5 -12.55 -11.71 -30.39
CA LYS A 5 -12.16 -12.41 -31.61
C LYS A 5 -10.65 -12.54 -31.69
N ILE A 6 -10.17 -13.73 -32.03
CA ILE A 6 -8.77 -13.99 -32.37
C ILE A 6 -8.75 -14.51 -33.81
N ILE A 7 -7.89 -13.92 -34.64
CA ILE A 7 -7.75 -14.31 -36.05
C ILE A 7 -6.42 -15.05 -36.19
N ILE A 8 -6.47 -16.25 -36.76
CA ILE A 8 -5.29 -17.07 -37.04
C ILE A 8 -5.31 -17.39 -38.54
N ASN A 9 -4.23 -17.06 -39.24
CA ASN A 9 -4.08 -17.39 -40.66
C ASN A 9 -3.23 -18.65 -40.78
N LEU A 10 -3.80 -19.69 -41.39
CA LEU A 10 -3.14 -20.96 -41.64
C LEU A 10 -2.32 -20.88 -42.94
N ASN A 11 -1.20 -21.60 -42.97
CA ASN A 11 -0.38 -21.70 -44.18
C ASN A 11 -1.05 -22.54 -45.27
N THR A 12 -1.79 -23.57 -44.87
CA THR A 12 -2.53 -24.49 -45.72
C THR A 12 -3.97 -24.64 -45.23
N ALA A 13 -4.91 -24.85 -46.16
CA ALA A 13 -6.32 -25.08 -45.83
C ALA A 13 -6.46 -26.41 -45.09
N PRO A 14 -7.23 -26.49 -44.00
CA PRO A 14 -7.59 -27.76 -43.38
C PRO A 14 -8.29 -28.68 -44.38
N ASP A 15 -7.88 -29.95 -44.42
CA ASP A 15 -8.55 -30.98 -45.21
C ASP A 15 -9.88 -31.42 -44.54
N ALA A 16 -10.56 -32.42 -45.11
CA ALA A 16 -11.81 -32.95 -44.55
C ALA A 16 -11.67 -33.43 -43.09
N LYS A 17 -10.50 -33.92 -42.68
CA LYS A 17 -10.26 -34.36 -41.29
C LYS A 17 -10.05 -33.17 -40.37
N GLY A 18 -9.39 -32.12 -40.86
CA GLY A 18 -9.25 -30.84 -40.15
C GLY A 18 -10.59 -30.16 -39.91
N LEU A 19 -11.48 -30.17 -40.90
CA LEU A 19 -12.85 -29.66 -40.78
C LEU A 19 -13.66 -30.43 -39.72
N THR A 20 -13.61 -31.77 -39.77
CA THR A 20 -14.27 -32.62 -38.77
C THR A 20 -13.73 -32.35 -37.36
N ALA A 21 -12.42 -32.18 -37.22
CA ALA A 21 -11.79 -31.85 -35.94
C ALA A 21 -12.27 -30.52 -35.35
N LEU A 22 -12.40 -29.47 -36.17
CA LEU A 22 -12.95 -28.19 -35.71
C LEU A 22 -14.42 -28.31 -35.28
N ASN A 23 -15.23 -29.04 -36.05
CA ASN A 23 -16.63 -29.29 -35.72
C ASN A 23 -16.77 -30.07 -34.41
N GLU A 24 -15.96 -31.11 -34.21
CA GLU A 24 -15.91 -31.88 -32.97
C GLU A 24 -15.49 -30.99 -31.79
N LEU A 25 -14.40 -30.22 -31.94
CA LEU A 25 -13.94 -29.29 -30.91
C LEU A 25 -15.05 -28.33 -30.49
N ASN A 26 -15.73 -27.70 -31.46
CA ASN A 26 -16.83 -26.76 -31.21
C ASN A 26 -18.00 -27.43 -30.46
N SER A 27 -18.30 -28.70 -30.75
CA SER A 27 -19.44 -29.42 -30.15
C SER A 27 -19.35 -29.59 -28.62
N PHE A 28 -18.14 -29.55 -28.05
CA PHE A 28 -17.93 -29.71 -26.61
C PHE A 28 -18.09 -28.43 -25.79
N PHE A 29 -18.22 -27.28 -26.46
CA PHE A 29 -18.34 -25.97 -25.82
C PHE A 29 -19.68 -25.32 -26.14
N ASN A 30 -20.13 -24.45 -25.24
CA ASN A 30 -21.29 -23.62 -25.52
C ASN A 30 -20.89 -22.59 -26.57
N ASP A 31 -21.62 -22.55 -27.67
CA ASP A 31 -21.35 -21.65 -28.80
C ASP A 31 -21.32 -20.16 -28.43
N ARG A 32 -21.98 -19.78 -27.32
CA ARG A 32 -21.91 -18.41 -26.78
C ARG A 32 -20.62 -18.11 -26.00
N ASP A 33 -19.96 -19.16 -25.51
CA ASP A 33 -18.76 -19.10 -24.67
C ASP A 33 -17.49 -19.26 -25.52
N PHE A 34 -17.49 -20.20 -26.47
CA PHE A 34 -16.37 -20.52 -27.34
C PHE A 34 -16.85 -21.20 -28.63
N ASN A 35 -16.36 -20.72 -29.77
CA ASN A 35 -16.40 -21.45 -31.05
C ASN A 35 -15.25 -20.99 -31.97
N VAL A 36 -15.01 -21.78 -33.00
CA VAL A 36 -14.02 -21.50 -34.05
C VAL A 36 -14.68 -21.61 -35.42
N ASP A 37 -14.68 -20.51 -36.17
CA ASP A 37 -15.13 -20.47 -37.56
C ASP A 37 -13.93 -20.58 -38.49
N LEU A 38 -14.05 -21.34 -39.59
CA LEU A 38 -13.05 -21.39 -40.66
C LEU A 38 -13.64 -20.78 -41.93
N ASN A 39 -12.89 -19.87 -42.56
CA ASN A 39 -13.18 -19.38 -43.90
C ASN A 39 -11.88 -19.40 -44.71
N ASP A 40 -11.81 -20.27 -45.73
CA ASP A 40 -10.59 -20.65 -46.44
C ASP A 40 -9.47 -21.05 -45.48
N ASN A 41 -8.40 -20.25 -45.41
CA ASN A 41 -7.26 -20.49 -44.51
C ASN A 41 -7.34 -19.64 -43.23
N ARG A 42 -8.45 -18.96 -42.97
CA ARG A 42 -8.59 -18.04 -41.84
C ARG A 42 -9.49 -18.60 -40.76
N LEU A 43 -8.91 -18.90 -39.61
CA LEU A 43 -9.63 -19.25 -38.39
C LEU A 43 -10.03 -18.00 -37.61
N THR A 44 -11.28 -17.95 -37.18
CA THR A 44 -11.80 -16.93 -36.26
C THR A 44 -12.24 -17.61 -34.97
N VAL A 45 -11.47 -17.44 -33.90
CA VAL A 45 -11.83 -17.93 -32.58
C VAL A 45 -12.69 -16.89 -31.89
N ASN A 46 -13.96 -17.20 -31.65
CA ASN A 46 -14.87 -16.36 -30.87
C ASN A 46 -14.81 -16.80 -29.40
N LEU A 47 -14.21 -15.97 -28.54
CA LEU A 47 -13.90 -16.33 -27.16
C LEU A 47 -14.58 -15.38 -26.17
N ARG A 48 -15.46 -15.92 -25.34
CA ARG A 48 -16.10 -15.22 -24.21
C ARG A 48 -15.69 -15.82 -22.88
N ALA A 49 -15.77 -17.14 -22.75
CA ALA A 49 -15.40 -17.87 -21.55
C ALA A 49 -14.91 -19.27 -21.92
N ILE A 50 -13.85 -19.75 -21.26
CA ILE A 50 -13.37 -21.11 -21.51
C ILE A 50 -12.81 -21.74 -20.24
N ASP A 51 -13.09 -23.02 -20.02
CA ASP A 51 -12.34 -23.84 -19.09
C ASP A 51 -11.13 -24.38 -19.85
N LEU A 52 -9.94 -23.86 -19.52
CA LEU A 52 -8.73 -24.25 -20.23
C LEU A 52 -8.31 -25.69 -19.98
N LYS A 53 -8.55 -26.24 -18.78
CA LYS A 53 -8.18 -27.63 -18.50
C LYS A 53 -9.03 -28.56 -19.35
N LYS A 54 -10.33 -28.28 -19.43
CA LYS A 54 -11.27 -29.01 -20.30
C LYS A 54 -10.87 -28.85 -21.78
N PHE A 55 -10.51 -27.64 -22.21
CA PHE A 55 -10.06 -27.37 -23.57
C PHE A 55 -8.83 -28.18 -23.97
N SER A 56 -7.76 -28.14 -23.17
CA SER A 56 -6.53 -28.89 -23.46
C SER A 56 -6.77 -30.40 -23.54
N LEU A 57 -7.68 -30.94 -22.74
CA LEU A 57 -8.03 -32.37 -22.77
C LEU A 57 -8.75 -32.74 -24.08
N ILE A 58 -9.82 -32.02 -24.42
CA ILE A 58 -10.61 -32.27 -25.64
C ILE A 58 -9.74 -32.07 -26.88
N LYS A 59 -8.93 -31.01 -26.91
CA LYS A 59 -8.02 -30.73 -28.01
C LYS A 59 -7.09 -31.92 -28.28
N LYS A 60 -6.52 -32.52 -27.23
CA LYS A 60 -5.67 -33.72 -27.39
C LYS A 60 -6.43 -34.90 -28.01
N THR A 61 -7.65 -35.17 -27.54
CA THR A 61 -8.49 -36.24 -28.11
C THR A 61 -8.80 -36.01 -29.58
N VAL A 62 -9.21 -34.80 -29.95
CA VAL A 62 -9.52 -34.45 -31.34
C VAL A 62 -8.25 -34.51 -32.22
N GLN A 63 -7.10 -34.12 -31.67
CA GLN A 63 -5.82 -34.10 -32.37
C GLN A 63 -5.34 -35.48 -32.82
N GLU A 64 -5.75 -36.56 -32.14
CA GLU A 64 -5.34 -37.94 -32.48
C GLU A 64 -5.85 -38.40 -33.85
N TYR A 65 -6.98 -37.85 -34.32
CA TYR A 65 -7.66 -38.31 -35.53
C TYR A 65 -7.50 -37.37 -36.73
N CYS A 66 -6.95 -36.16 -36.53
CA CYS A 66 -6.89 -35.13 -37.57
C CYS A 66 -5.59 -35.11 -38.40
N GLY A 67 -4.55 -35.85 -38.00
CA GLY A 67 -3.24 -35.84 -38.67
C GLY A 67 -2.33 -34.67 -38.28
N LYS A 68 -1.02 -34.79 -38.55
CA LYS A 68 0.02 -33.87 -38.03
C LYS A 68 -0.13 -32.42 -38.49
N GLU A 69 -0.55 -32.20 -39.74
CA GLU A 69 -0.69 -30.86 -40.31
C GLU A 69 -1.88 -30.13 -39.67
N ASN A 70 -3.04 -30.77 -39.61
CA ASN A 70 -4.22 -30.22 -38.93
C ASN A 70 -4.04 -30.05 -37.41
N ALA A 71 -3.24 -30.92 -36.79
CA ALA A 71 -2.90 -30.81 -35.38
C ALA A 71 -2.21 -29.48 -35.02
N GLN A 72 -1.42 -28.91 -35.95
CA GLN A 72 -0.79 -27.62 -35.75
C GLN A 72 -1.83 -26.49 -35.61
N MET A 73 -2.94 -26.56 -36.35
CA MET A 73 -4.03 -25.58 -36.23
C MET A 73 -4.60 -25.54 -34.81
N LEU A 74 -4.81 -26.71 -34.21
CA LEU A 74 -5.36 -26.84 -32.85
C LEU A 74 -4.39 -26.29 -31.80
N ASN A 75 -3.09 -26.50 -32.00
CA ASN A 75 -2.04 -25.93 -31.15
C ASN A 75 -2.01 -24.40 -31.26
N GLN A 76 -2.11 -23.84 -32.48
CA GLN A 76 -2.15 -22.40 -32.68
C GLN A 76 -3.36 -21.74 -31.99
N ILE A 77 -4.51 -22.40 -31.96
CA ILE A 77 -5.68 -21.94 -31.20
C ILE A 77 -5.36 -21.91 -29.70
N GLU A 78 -4.81 -23.00 -29.15
CA GLU A 78 -4.45 -23.09 -27.73
C GLU A 78 -3.42 -22.02 -27.32
N ASP A 79 -2.36 -21.86 -28.11
CA ASP A 79 -1.30 -20.89 -27.88
C ASP A 79 -1.85 -19.46 -27.90
N SER A 80 -2.73 -19.17 -28.87
CA SER A 80 -3.36 -17.85 -28.98
C SER A 80 -4.26 -17.53 -27.78
N ILE A 81 -4.98 -18.52 -27.24
CA ILE A 81 -5.77 -18.35 -26.02
C ILE A 81 -4.85 -18.14 -24.80
N ASN A 82 -3.77 -18.92 -24.70
CA ASN A 82 -2.79 -18.82 -23.61
C ASN A 82 -1.99 -17.52 -23.60
N ALA A 83 -1.78 -16.92 -24.77
CA ALA A 83 -1.13 -15.62 -24.91
C ALA A 83 -1.95 -14.46 -24.30
N ILE A 84 -3.26 -14.61 -24.15
CA ILE A 84 -4.11 -13.56 -23.57
C ILE A 84 -3.87 -13.46 -22.05
N LYS A 85 -3.28 -12.34 -21.62
CA LYS A 85 -3.02 -12.06 -20.19
C LYS A 85 -4.17 -11.39 -19.46
N SER A 86 -5.12 -10.80 -20.19
CA SER A 86 -6.22 -10.03 -19.60
C SER A 86 -7.53 -10.83 -19.63
N TYR A 87 -7.88 -11.40 -18.49
CA TYR A 87 -9.12 -12.16 -18.27
C TYR A 87 -9.51 -12.13 -16.79
N GLY A 88 -10.78 -12.40 -16.49
CA GLY A 88 -11.27 -12.69 -15.14
C GLY A 88 -11.38 -14.19 -14.91
N ILE A 89 -11.52 -14.61 -13.65
CA ILE A 89 -11.78 -16.00 -13.29
C ILE A 89 -13.17 -16.08 -12.65
N LYS A 90 -14.04 -16.94 -13.17
CA LYS A 90 -15.36 -17.20 -12.59
C LYS A 90 -15.73 -18.67 -12.77
N ASN A 91 -16.04 -19.35 -11.66
CA ASN A 91 -16.42 -20.77 -11.63
C ASN A 91 -15.44 -21.67 -12.41
N GLY A 92 -14.13 -21.48 -12.22
CA GLY A 92 -13.08 -22.26 -12.89
C GLY A 92 -12.83 -21.90 -14.37
N LYS A 93 -13.64 -21.05 -15.00
CA LYS A 93 -13.45 -20.57 -16.37
C LYS A 93 -12.68 -19.25 -16.41
N ARG A 94 -11.85 -19.06 -17.45
CA ARG A 94 -11.32 -17.75 -17.83
C ARG A 94 -12.38 -16.98 -18.60
N ILE A 95 -12.63 -15.73 -18.23
CA ILE A 95 -13.63 -14.83 -18.82
C ILE A 95 -12.90 -13.71 -19.57
N TYR A 96 -13.08 -13.60 -20.87
CA TYR A 96 -12.32 -12.71 -21.76
C TYR A 96 -13.06 -11.45 -22.19
N VAL A 97 -14.34 -11.37 -21.86
CA VAL A 97 -15.20 -10.20 -22.10
C VAL A 97 -15.89 -9.84 -20.80
N ASP A 98 -16.13 -8.55 -20.58
CA ASP A 98 -16.87 -8.05 -19.43
C ASP A 98 -16.29 -8.41 -18.05
N TYR A 99 -15.10 -9.03 -17.96
CA TYR A 99 -14.43 -9.33 -16.69
C TYR A 99 -14.00 -8.06 -15.94
N ASN A 100 -13.66 -7.01 -16.69
CA ASN A 100 -13.38 -5.67 -16.20
C ASN A 100 -14.63 -4.77 -16.14
N LYS A 101 -15.84 -5.29 -16.39
CA LYS A 101 -17.07 -4.62 -15.94
C LYS A 101 -17.15 -4.81 -14.42
N GLU A 102 -16.20 -4.22 -13.71
CA GLU A 102 -16.31 -3.98 -12.28
C GLU A 102 -17.64 -3.30 -12.01
N ARG A 103 -18.22 -3.64 -10.86
CA ARG A 103 -19.24 -2.85 -10.18
C ARG A 103 -18.68 -1.44 -9.89
N LYS A 104 -18.51 -0.60 -10.92
CA LYS A 104 -18.26 0.82 -10.71
C LYS A 104 -19.41 1.30 -9.85
N VAL A 105 -19.08 1.76 -8.64
CA VAL A 105 -20.05 2.22 -7.67
C VAL A 105 -20.89 3.30 -8.36
N LYS A 106 -22.13 2.95 -8.76
CA LYS A 106 -23.08 3.93 -9.30
C LYS A 106 -23.20 5.06 -8.27
N ASN A 107 -23.12 6.30 -8.75
CA ASN A 107 -23.18 7.51 -7.95
C ASN A 107 -22.01 7.67 -6.96
N ARG A 108 -20.78 7.37 -7.38
CA ARG A 108 -19.56 7.57 -6.57
C ARG A 108 -19.49 8.97 -5.94
N VAL A 109 -19.71 10.03 -6.73
CA VAL A 109 -19.67 11.43 -6.26
C VAL A 109 -20.74 11.69 -5.18
N VAL A 110 -21.97 11.20 -5.38
CA VAL A 110 -23.06 11.34 -4.41
C VAL A 110 -22.78 10.52 -3.14
N LYS A 111 -22.16 9.34 -3.25
CA LYS A 111 -21.75 8.51 -2.11
C LYS A 111 -20.54 9.06 -1.37
N GLU A 112 -19.58 9.68 -2.05
CA GLU A 112 -18.45 10.38 -1.46
C GLU A 112 -18.89 11.64 -0.70
N GLY A 113 -19.83 12.41 -1.27
CA GLY A 113 -20.49 13.53 -0.59
C GLY A 113 -21.26 13.09 0.66
N ARG A 114 -22.02 11.98 0.58
CA ARG A 114 -22.78 11.42 1.73
C ARG A 114 -21.92 10.80 2.82
N ARG A 115 -20.73 10.28 2.50
CA ARG A 115 -19.84 9.63 3.48
C ARG A 115 -19.04 10.61 4.33
N GLY A 116 -18.99 11.89 3.93
CA GLY A 116 -18.21 12.91 4.61
C GLY A 116 -16.74 12.51 4.70
N LYS A 117 -15.95 12.81 3.66
CA LYS A 117 -14.51 12.53 3.69
C LYS A 117 -13.93 13.12 4.98
N TYR A 118 -13.18 12.29 5.74
CA TYR A 118 -12.67 12.61 7.08
C TYR A 118 -13.71 13.29 7.98
N TYR A 119 -14.93 12.72 8.08
CA TYR A 119 -16.08 13.30 8.82
C TYR A 119 -15.70 13.82 10.22
N TYR A 120 -14.83 13.12 10.94
CA TYR A 120 -14.36 13.46 12.27
C TYR A 120 -13.51 14.73 12.33
N ALA A 121 -12.95 15.20 11.21
CA ALA A 121 -12.08 16.37 11.12
C ALA A 121 -12.75 17.59 10.46
N GLN A 122 -14.03 17.49 10.06
CA GLN A 122 -14.72 18.55 9.31
C GLN A 122 -14.97 19.82 10.13
N GLN A 123 -15.12 19.70 11.45
CA GLN A 123 -15.40 20.82 12.36
C GLN A 123 -14.12 21.38 13.02
N HIS A 124 -12.97 21.23 12.36
CA HIS A 124 -11.72 21.76 12.89
C HIS A 124 -11.75 23.29 13.01
N LYS A 125 -10.99 23.85 13.96
CA LYS A 125 -10.84 25.31 14.13
C LYS A 125 -9.52 25.86 13.58
N TYR A 126 -8.83 25.12 12.72
CA TYR A 126 -7.56 25.54 12.14
C TYR A 126 -7.72 26.77 11.24
N ILE A 127 -6.81 27.72 11.38
CA ILE A 127 -6.74 28.93 10.57
C ILE A 127 -5.93 28.63 9.29
N ASP A 128 -6.50 28.84 8.10
CA ASP A 128 -5.78 28.75 6.81
C ASP A 128 -4.95 30.02 6.56
N LYS A 129 -4.00 30.27 7.46
CA LYS A 129 -3.04 31.37 7.37
C LYS A 129 -1.70 30.88 7.89
N ASN A 130 -0.73 30.74 6.98
CA ASN A 130 0.60 30.27 7.30
C ASN A 130 1.54 31.44 7.60
N SER A 131 2.43 31.23 8.56
CA SER A 131 3.47 32.16 8.98
C SER A 131 4.82 31.72 8.40
N LYS A 132 5.74 32.68 8.26
CA LYS A 132 7.15 32.34 8.02
C LYS A 132 7.80 31.91 9.34
N ILE A 133 8.71 30.97 9.27
CA ILE A 133 9.58 30.65 10.40
C ILE A 133 10.54 31.85 10.63
N PRO A 134 10.78 32.29 11.87
CA PRO A 134 11.77 33.33 12.13
C PRO A 134 13.19 32.87 11.77
N ASP A 135 13.99 33.75 11.15
CA ASP A 135 15.31 33.40 10.59
C ASP A 135 16.27 32.78 11.61
N LYS A 136 16.16 33.16 12.90
CA LYS A 136 16.95 32.58 14.00
C LYS A 136 16.76 31.09 14.20
N PHE A 137 15.72 30.48 13.62
CA PHE A 137 15.43 29.06 13.71
C PHE A 137 15.78 28.28 12.43
N ASN A 138 16.24 28.97 11.37
CA ASN A 138 16.67 28.29 10.14
C ASN A 138 17.99 27.55 10.36
N ASP A 139 18.05 26.31 9.87
CA ASP A 139 19.24 25.45 9.89
C ASP A 139 19.88 25.31 11.28
N GLN A 140 19.05 25.29 12.33
CA GLN A 140 19.51 25.19 13.72
C GLN A 140 19.36 23.79 14.30
N ILE A 141 20.32 23.41 15.14
CA ILE A 141 20.19 22.31 16.10
C ILE A 141 19.96 22.93 17.47
N ILE A 142 18.77 22.73 18.03
CA ILE A 142 18.38 23.31 19.31
C ILE A 142 18.42 22.22 20.37
N CYS A 143 19.30 22.38 21.36
CA CYS A 143 19.38 21.49 22.52
C CYS A 143 18.49 22.05 23.64
N GLY A 144 17.36 21.39 23.92
CA GLY A 144 16.41 21.80 24.95
C GLY A 144 15.23 20.84 25.06
N ASP A 145 14.37 21.05 26.06
CA ASP A 145 13.12 20.30 26.16
C ASP A 145 12.19 20.71 25.02
N SER A 146 11.76 19.73 24.21
CA SER A 146 11.01 20.00 22.97
C SER A 146 9.71 20.76 23.21
N LEU A 147 9.04 20.57 24.35
CA LEU A 147 7.81 21.31 24.66
C LEU A 147 8.11 22.80 24.79
N ASN A 148 9.17 23.14 25.54
CA ASN A 148 9.57 24.52 25.78
C ASN A 148 10.10 25.19 24.51
N GLU A 149 10.84 24.47 23.67
CA GLU A 149 11.37 25.03 22.42
C GLU A 149 10.27 25.26 21.37
N LEU A 150 9.31 24.33 21.24
CA LEU A 150 8.19 24.48 20.30
C LEU A 150 7.32 25.69 20.67
N GLN A 151 7.11 25.98 21.96
CA GLN A 151 6.34 27.14 22.43
C GLN A 151 6.93 28.49 21.95
N LYS A 152 8.23 28.53 21.63
CA LYS A 152 8.89 29.75 21.11
C LYS A 152 8.62 29.99 19.62
N LEU A 153 8.10 29.00 18.91
CA LEU A 153 7.79 29.10 17.48
C LEU A 153 6.38 29.68 17.25
N PRO A 154 6.19 30.51 16.21
CA PRO A 154 4.86 30.99 15.82
C PRO A 154 3.92 29.86 15.39
N ASP A 155 2.61 30.12 15.46
CA ASP A 155 1.61 29.24 14.87
C ASP A 155 1.80 29.11 13.34
N ASN A 156 1.49 27.92 12.81
CA ASN A 156 1.49 27.64 11.38
C ASN A 156 2.80 28.05 10.65
N CYS A 157 3.97 27.80 11.23
CA CYS A 157 5.26 28.14 10.62
C CYS A 157 6.05 26.94 10.08
N ILE A 158 5.72 25.70 10.45
CA ILE A 158 6.45 24.48 10.06
C ILE A 158 5.70 23.71 8.97
N ASP A 159 6.40 23.27 7.93
CA ASP A 159 5.82 22.54 6.79
C ASP A 159 5.57 21.05 7.04
N LEU A 160 6.49 20.43 7.77
CA LEU A 160 6.53 19.01 8.07
C LEU A 160 7.21 18.81 9.43
N VAL A 161 6.58 18.03 10.30
CA VAL A 161 7.17 17.52 11.53
C VAL A 161 7.35 16.02 11.36
N PHE A 162 8.58 15.53 11.47
CA PHE A 162 8.89 14.11 11.50
C PHE A 162 9.55 13.77 12.83
N THR A 163 8.95 12.85 13.58
CA THR A 163 9.41 12.52 14.93
C THR A 163 9.22 11.05 15.26
N SER A 164 9.92 10.61 16.29
CA SER A 164 9.90 9.26 16.85
C SER A 164 9.98 9.40 18.38
N PRO A 165 8.86 9.61 19.07
CA PRO A 165 8.89 9.86 20.51
C PRO A 165 9.55 8.69 21.26
N PRO A 166 10.26 8.95 22.36
CA PRO A 166 10.93 7.91 23.12
C PRO A 166 9.90 6.94 23.68
N TYR A 167 9.90 5.69 23.26
CA TYR A 167 9.00 4.70 23.84
C TYR A 167 9.54 4.34 25.23
N ASN A 168 8.77 4.61 26.28
CA ASN A 168 9.13 4.49 27.69
C ASN A 168 9.53 3.04 28.09
N PHE A 169 10.66 2.53 27.59
CA PHE A 169 11.13 1.14 27.72
C PHE A 169 11.71 0.81 29.11
N GLY A 170 11.29 1.51 30.17
CA GLY A 170 11.83 1.28 31.50
C GLY A 170 13.33 1.60 31.62
N LEU A 171 13.83 2.56 30.83
CA LEU A 171 15.12 3.19 31.16
C LEU A 171 14.88 3.98 32.44
N GLU A 172 15.53 3.56 33.53
CA GLU A 172 15.54 4.27 34.81
C GLU A 172 15.89 5.74 34.56
N TYR A 173 14.88 6.62 34.60
CA TYR A 173 15.14 8.02 34.84
C TYR A 173 15.40 8.12 36.34
N GLU A 174 16.66 8.35 36.72
CA GLU A 174 17.05 8.51 38.12
C GLU A 174 16.10 9.51 38.81
N GLY A 175 15.40 9.06 39.86
CA GLY A 175 14.77 9.97 40.82
C GLY A 175 13.24 10.01 40.92
N SER A 176 12.51 8.92 40.65
CA SER A 176 11.16 8.79 41.22
C SER A 176 10.77 7.33 41.43
N ASP A 177 10.75 6.89 42.69
CA ASP A 177 9.94 5.77 43.15
C ASP A 177 8.47 6.13 42.87
N ASP A 178 7.91 5.59 41.79
CA ASP A 178 6.50 5.20 41.72
C ASP A 178 6.22 4.42 40.42
N ASP A 179 5.60 3.26 40.63
CA ASP A 179 5.12 2.31 39.63
C ASP A 179 4.35 2.93 38.45
N HIS A 180 4.63 2.45 37.23
CA HIS A 180 3.73 2.49 36.06
C HIS A 180 3.25 3.86 35.57
N ASN A 181 4.16 4.78 35.28
CA ASN A 181 3.81 6.15 34.84
C ASN A 181 3.46 6.31 33.34
N TRP A 182 2.68 5.39 32.76
CA TRP A 182 2.20 5.50 31.37
C TRP A 182 1.36 6.77 31.17
N ASP A 183 0.58 7.15 32.18
CA ASP A 183 -0.25 8.35 32.13
C ASP A 183 0.58 9.62 32.03
N ALA A 184 1.64 9.81 32.83
CA ALA A 184 2.48 10.99 32.66
C ALA A 184 3.30 10.94 31.37
N TYR A 185 3.71 9.75 30.92
CA TYR A 185 4.36 9.61 29.62
C TYR A 185 3.45 10.11 28.49
N PHE A 186 2.23 9.59 28.38
CA PHE A 186 1.29 10.02 27.35
C PHE A 186 0.88 11.47 27.53
N LYS A 187 0.69 11.94 28.78
CA LYS A 187 0.43 13.36 29.05
C LYS A 187 1.54 14.25 28.50
N LYS A 188 2.82 13.95 28.79
CA LYS A 188 3.96 14.73 28.27
C LYS A 188 4.03 14.66 26.74
N LEU A 189 3.91 13.45 26.18
CA LEU A 189 3.92 13.24 24.73
C LEU A 189 2.81 14.05 24.04
N PHE A 190 1.59 14.00 24.56
CA PHE A 190 0.43 14.67 23.97
C PHE A 190 0.52 16.19 24.06
N LEU A 191 1.13 16.74 25.11
CA LEU A 191 1.47 18.17 25.17
C LEU A 191 2.44 18.57 24.06
N ILE A 192 3.48 17.76 23.81
CA ILE A 192 4.43 18.01 22.72
C ILE A 192 3.74 17.89 21.36
N LEU A 193 2.90 16.86 21.16
CA LEU A 193 2.15 16.71 19.91
C LEU A 193 1.16 17.86 19.67
N ASP A 194 0.53 18.39 20.73
CA ASP A 194 -0.34 19.55 20.62
C ASP A 194 0.45 20.79 20.14
N GLU A 195 1.67 20.99 20.63
CA GLU A 195 2.56 22.04 20.13
C GLU A 195 3.03 21.80 18.69
N CYS A 196 3.38 20.55 18.35
CA CYS A 196 3.66 20.17 16.95
C CYS A 196 2.48 20.50 16.04
N ILE A 197 1.24 20.23 16.47
CA ILE A 197 0.04 20.57 15.72
C ILE A 197 -0.12 22.10 15.60
N ARG A 198 0.13 22.86 16.67
CA ARG A 198 0.04 24.33 16.66
C ARG A 198 0.98 24.96 15.64
N VAL A 199 2.26 24.58 15.68
CA VAL A 199 3.30 25.15 14.79
C VAL A 199 3.16 24.66 13.35
N LEU A 200 2.51 23.53 13.09
CA LEU A 200 2.34 22.99 11.75
C LEU A 200 1.45 23.90 10.88
N LYS A 201 1.88 24.19 9.66
CA LYS A 201 1.13 24.96 8.65
C LYS A 201 -0.22 24.31 8.33
N TYR A 202 -1.18 25.13 7.92
CA TYR A 202 -2.40 24.62 7.28
C TYR A 202 -2.03 23.92 5.97
N GLY A 203 -2.37 22.63 5.87
CA GLY A 203 -1.92 21.73 4.81
C GLY A 203 -0.55 21.10 5.07
N GLY A 204 0.06 21.28 6.24
CA GLY A 204 1.30 20.63 6.67
C GLY A 204 1.14 19.15 7.04
N ARG A 205 2.24 18.51 7.41
CA ARG A 205 2.32 17.07 7.72
C ARG A 205 2.91 16.83 9.11
N LEU A 206 2.19 16.06 9.93
CA LEU A 206 2.74 15.47 11.15
C LEU A 206 2.95 13.99 10.88
N ILE A 207 4.19 13.54 10.99
CA ILE A 207 4.60 12.18 10.69
C ILE A 207 5.28 11.61 11.93
N ILE A 208 4.74 10.51 12.44
CA ILE A 208 5.17 9.91 13.70
C ILE A 208 5.59 8.47 13.41
N ASN A 209 6.88 8.20 13.59
CA ASN A 209 7.35 6.82 13.66
C ASN A 209 7.02 6.27 15.05
N VAL A 210 6.27 5.17 15.11
CA VAL A 210 5.81 4.52 16.34
C VAL A 210 5.94 3.00 16.24
N GLN A 211 6.58 2.39 17.24
CA GLN A 211 6.59 0.94 17.41
C GLN A 211 5.33 0.48 18.17
N PRO A 212 4.71 -0.65 17.76
CA PRO A 212 3.74 -1.34 18.61
C PRO A 212 4.44 -1.82 19.88
N LEU A 213 4.13 -1.22 21.03
CA LEU A 213 4.68 -1.63 22.30
C LEU A 213 4.05 -2.96 22.75
N PHE A 214 4.91 -3.93 23.04
CA PHE A 214 4.51 -5.31 23.35
C PHE A 214 4.86 -5.73 24.79
N SER A 215 5.81 -5.08 25.44
CA SER A 215 6.30 -5.45 26.78
C SER A 215 5.18 -5.33 27.82
N ASP A 216 4.39 -4.26 27.67
CA ASP A 216 3.37 -3.86 28.66
C ASP A 216 1.96 -3.92 28.07
N TYR A 217 1.80 -4.52 26.89
CA TYR A 217 0.52 -4.63 26.15
C TYR A 217 -0.18 -3.27 25.92
N ILE A 218 0.59 -2.18 25.87
CA ILE A 218 0.08 -0.83 25.63
C ILE A 218 0.00 -0.54 24.13
N PRO A 219 -1.19 -0.25 23.59
CA PRO A 219 -1.36 0.03 22.16
C PRO A 219 -0.94 1.48 21.82
N SER A 220 0.33 1.82 22.02
CA SER A 220 0.90 3.18 21.85
C SER A 220 0.50 3.85 20.54
N HIS A 221 0.66 3.16 19.41
CA HIS A 221 0.29 3.66 18.09
C HIS A 221 -1.20 4.03 18.00
N HIS A 222 -2.11 3.20 18.54
CA HIS A 222 -3.54 3.55 18.60
C HIS A 222 -3.82 4.76 19.48
N LEU A 223 -3.13 4.90 20.62
CA LEU A 223 -3.32 6.04 21.53
C LEU A 223 -2.85 7.36 20.89
N ILE A 224 -1.70 7.33 20.22
CA ILE A 224 -1.16 8.47 19.46
C ILE A 224 -2.08 8.83 18.30
N SER A 225 -2.50 7.85 17.51
CA SER A 225 -3.48 8.03 16.43
C SER A 225 -4.78 8.65 16.94
N GLN A 226 -5.32 8.13 18.05
CA GLN A 226 -6.54 8.64 18.64
C GLN A 226 -6.39 10.09 19.12
N HIS A 227 -5.26 10.44 19.74
CA HIS A 227 -4.96 11.82 20.14
C HIS A 227 -4.98 12.77 18.95
N CYS A 228 -4.28 12.41 17.86
CA CYS A 228 -4.24 13.20 16.64
C CYS A 228 -5.63 13.37 16.00
N ILE A 229 -6.43 12.30 15.95
CA ILE A 229 -7.80 12.33 15.44
C ILE A 229 -8.71 13.23 16.30
N LYS A 230 -8.60 13.16 17.64
CA LYS A 230 -9.35 14.02 18.57
C LYS A 230 -9.01 15.51 18.40
N ARG A 231 -7.81 15.83 17.89
CA ARG A 231 -7.41 17.19 17.51
C ARG A 231 -7.86 17.59 16.11
N ASN A 232 -8.69 16.78 15.43
CA ASN A 232 -9.17 17.00 14.07
C ASN A 232 -8.07 16.99 12.99
N LEU A 233 -6.92 16.35 13.25
CA LEU A 233 -5.99 16.05 12.16
C LEU A 233 -6.60 15.00 11.24
N ILE A 234 -6.39 15.14 9.94
CA ILE A 234 -6.84 14.17 8.95
C ILE A 234 -5.83 13.03 8.89
N TRP A 235 -6.24 11.81 9.24
CA TRP A 235 -5.41 10.62 9.02
C TRP A 235 -5.28 10.35 7.51
N LYS A 236 -4.05 10.41 7.00
CA LYS A 236 -3.71 10.24 5.57
C LYS A 236 -3.44 8.78 5.22
N GLY A 237 -2.91 8.03 6.18
CA GLY A 237 -2.50 6.65 6.05
C GLY A 237 -1.35 6.33 7.00
N GLU A 238 -0.89 5.09 6.94
CA GLU A 238 0.25 4.57 7.70
C GLU A 238 1.16 3.79 6.75
N ILE A 239 2.46 3.82 7.00
CA ILE A 239 3.44 3.00 6.29
C ILE A 239 4.00 1.98 7.26
N LEU A 240 4.10 0.73 6.80
CA LEU A 240 4.79 -0.33 7.50
C LEU A 240 6.27 -0.28 7.17
N TRP A 241 7.10 0.07 8.14
CA TRP A 241 8.55 0.03 8.01
C TRP A 241 9.10 -1.30 8.52
N GLU A 242 9.42 -2.20 7.59
CA GLU A 242 10.04 -3.50 7.85
C GLU A 242 11.55 -3.33 8.07
N LYS A 243 12.00 -3.73 9.27
CA LYS A 243 13.40 -3.61 9.71
C LYS A 243 14.28 -4.79 9.27
N ASN A 244 13.69 -5.84 8.69
CA ASN A 244 14.37 -7.07 8.28
C ASN A 244 15.15 -7.75 9.42
N ASN A 245 14.80 -7.49 10.69
CA ASN A 245 15.48 -8.05 11.84
C ASN A 245 14.81 -9.36 12.28
N TYR A 246 15.00 -10.40 11.47
CA TYR A 246 14.41 -11.73 11.71
C TYR A 246 15.15 -12.50 12.82
N ASN A 247 16.38 -12.14 13.16
CA ASN A 247 17.26 -12.82 14.13
C ASN A 247 17.19 -12.23 15.55
N CYS A 248 15.98 -12.01 16.07
CA CYS A 248 15.82 -11.71 17.50
C CYS A 248 16.11 -12.99 18.31
N LYS A 249 17.16 -12.97 19.15
CA LYS A 249 17.64 -14.10 19.98
C LYS A 249 16.64 -14.56 21.05
N TYR A 250 15.57 -13.81 21.29
CA TYR A 250 14.51 -14.23 22.20
C TYR A 250 13.75 -15.38 21.57
N THR A 251 14.11 -16.59 21.98
CA THR A 251 13.16 -17.70 22.03
C THR A 251 11.94 -17.19 22.79
N ALA A 252 10.77 -17.19 22.16
CA ALA A 252 9.53 -16.80 22.80
C ALA A 252 9.17 -17.84 23.88
N TRP A 253 9.87 -17.80 25.02
CA TRP A 253 9.60 -18.60 26.22
C TRP A 253 8.38 -18.06 26.99
N GLY A 254 7.37 -17.59 26.27
CA GLY A 254 6.01 -17.48 26.80
C GLY A 254 5.33 -18.85 26.69
N SER A 255 4.14 -18.87 26.12
CA SER A 255 3.42 -20.11 25.80
C SER A 255 4.00 -20.82 24.57
N TRP A 256 5.26 -21.24 24.63
CA TRP A 256 5.90 -21.97 23.53
C TRP A 256 5.04 -23.17 23.10
N LYS A 257 4.62 -23.19 21.83
CA LYS A 257 3.67 -24.18 21.27
C LYS A 257 2.36 -24.31 22.06
N SER A 258 1.93 -23.24 22.72
CA SER A 258 0.67 -23.18 23.45
C SER A 258 -0.11 -21.93 23.02
N PRO A 259 -1.45 -22.03 22.90
CA PRO A 259 -2.29 -20.86 22.63
C PRO A 259 -2.55 -20.00 23.88
N SER A 260 -1.97 -20.33 25.04
CA SER A 260 -2.31 -19.65 26.30
C SER A 260 -1.93 -18.17 26.34
N SER A 261 -0.79 -17.79 25.74
CA SER A 261 -0.41 -16.38 25.53
C SER A 261 0.82 -16.30 24.59
N PRO A 262 0.64 -16.54 23.27
CA PRO A 262 1.76 -16.52 22.34
C PRO A 262 2.27 -15.10 22.16
N TYR A 263 3.58 -14.92 22.26
CA TYR A 263 4.21 -13.63 22.04
C TYR A 263 4.25 -13.27 20.55
N LEU A 264 3.70 -12.10 20.19
CA LEU A 264 3.69 -11.61 18.81
C LEU A 264 4.99 -10.86 18.49
N LYS A 265 5.76 -11.38 17.53
CA LYS A 265 7.00 -10.76 17.07
C LYS A 265 6.73 -9.79 15.92
N TYR A 266 6.78 -8.50 16.22
CA TYR A 266 6.73 -7.45 15.21
C TYR A 266 8.12 -7.18 14.65
N THR A 267 8.31 -7.37 13.34
CA THR A 267 9.56 -7.04 12.64
C THR A 267 9.54 -5.63 12.04
N TRP A 268 8.47 -4.88 12.29
CA TRP A 268 8.20 -3.58 11.71
C TRP A 268 7.78 -2.53 12.74
N GLU A 269 7.84 -1.28 12.32
CA GLU A 269 7.25 -0.11 12.99
C GLU A 269 6.26 0.57 12.05
N PHE A 270 5.43 1.46 12.60
CA PHE A 270 4.49 2.25 11.83
C PHE A 270 5.01 3.68 11.66
N ILE A 271 4.85 4.23 10.45
CA ILE A 271 5.01 5.65 10.19
C ILE A 271 3.63 6.21 9.91
N GLU A 272 3.02 6.80 10.94
CA GLU A 272 1.68 7.38 10.85
C GLU A 272 1.74 8.77 10.23
N ILE A 273 0.85 9.06 9.28
CA ILE A 273 0.85 10.32 8.54
C ILE A 273 -0.47 11.06 8.78
N PHE A 274 -0.36 12.30 9.26
CA PHE A 274 -1.49 13.18 9.52
C PHE A 274 -1.36 14.49 8.75
N CYS A 275 -2.51 15.04 8.34
CA CYS A 275 -2.60 16.32 7.64
C CYS A 275 -3.42 17.33 8.47
N LYS A 276 -2.90 18.55 8.63
CA LYS A 276 -3.63 19.64 9.30
C LYS A 276 -4.54 20.37 8.31
N GLY A 277 -5.84 20.35 8.57
CA GLY A 277 -6.85 21.13 7.82
C GLY A 277 -7.20 20.61 6.42
N LYS A 278 -6.22 20.33 5.56
CA LYS A 278 -6.45 19.82 4.21
C LYS A 278 -5.48 18.71 3.81
N LEU A 279 -5.97 17.77 2.99
CA LEU A 279 -5.15 16.68 2.44
C LEU A 279 -4.13 17.15 1.41
N LYS A 280 -4.44 18.18 0.61
CA LYS A 280 -3.52 18.67 -0.42
C LYS A 280 -2.49 19.61 0.21
N LYS A 281 -1.20 19.25 0.15
CA LYS A 281 -0.09 20.19 0.42
C LYS A 281 0.14 21.01 -0.85
N THR A 282 0.32 22.31 -0.69
CA THR A 282 0.66 23.22 -1.79
C THR A 282 2.13 23.60 -1.66
N GLY A 283 2.83 23.66 -2.78
CA GLY A 283 4.23 24.06 -2.88
C GLY A 283 4.60 24.34 -4.33
N GLU A 284 5.80 24.85 -4.54
CA GLU A 284 6.32 25.19 -5.85
C GLU A 284 6.73 23.93 -6.61
N LYS A 285 6.37 23.85 -7.89
CA LYS A 285 6.67 22.66 -8.71
C LYS A 285 8.17 22.43 -8.88
N ASP A 286 8.94 23.52 -8.93
CA ASP A 286 10.39 23.47 -9.15
C ASP A 286 11.15 22.94 -7.91
N ASN A 287 10.48 22.90 -6.75
CA ASN A 287 11.00 22.34 -5.51
C ASN A 287 10.59 20.87 -5.29
N ILE A 288 10.02 20.21 -6.29
CA ILE A 288 9.74 18.77 -6.26
C ILE A 288 11.03 18.03 -6.63
N ASP A 289 11.58 17.27 -5.69
CA ASP A 289 12.85 16.56 -5.83
C ASP A 289 12.70 15.02 -5.87
N ILE A 290 11.48 14.50 -5.80
CA ILE A 290 11.19 13.07 -5.99
C ILE A 290 11.11 12.69 -7.47
N SER A 291 11.82 11.63 -7.86
CA SER A 291 11.78 11.06 -9.20
C SER A 291 10.57 10.16 -9.42
N ALA A 292 10.27 9.84 -10.69
CA ALA A 292 9.14 8.99 -11.05
C ALA A 292 9.27 7.56 -10.48
N ASP A 293 10.48 7.02 -10.41
CA ASP A 293 10.72 5.65 -9.94
C ASP A 293 10.72 5.58 -8.41
N GLU A 294 11.34 6.56 -7.73
CA GLU A 294 11.19 6.75 -6.28
C GLU A 294 9.71 6.88 -5.91
N PHE A 295 8.94 7.69 -6.63
CA PHE A 295 7.51 7.86 -6.34
C PHE A 295 6.74 6.54 -6.48
N LYS A 296 6.90 5.80 -7.58
CA LYS A 296 6.21 4.51 -7.79
C LYS A 296 6.57 3.49 -6.71
N GLU A 297 7.83 3.45 -6.29
CA GLU A 297 8.29 2.54 -5.25
C GLU A 297 7.75 2.95 -3.88
N TRP A 298 7.90 4.22 -3.49
CA TRP A 298 7.70 4.65 -2.11
C TRP A 298 6.23 4.91 -1.76
N VAL A 299 5.33 5.08 -2.73
CA VAL A 299 3.88 5.09 -2.47
C VAL A 299 3.31 3.72 -2.10
N VAL A 300 4.08 2.64 -2.33
CA VAL A 300 3.75 1.34 -1.75
C VAL A 300 4.05 1.41 -0.26
N ALA A 301 3.00 1.38 0.57
CA ALA A 301 3.05 1.62 2.02
C ALA A 301 3.73 0.50 2.85
N LYS A 302 4.68 -0.21 2.26
CA LYS A 302 5.57 -1.18 2.91
C LYS A 302 7.01 -0.84 2.53
N TRP A 303 7.75 -0.26 3.46
CA TRP A 303 9.15 0.12 3.26
C TRP A 303 10.06 -0.88 3.92
N SER A 304 10.90 -1.56 3.15
CA SER A 304 11.92 -2.47 3.66
C SER A 304 13.25 -1.72 3.74
N ILE A 305 13.61 -1.25 4.93
CA ILE A 305 14.82 -0.45 5.16
C ILE A 305 15.49 -1.00 6.41
N ALA A 306 16.77 -1.36 6.32
CA ALA A 306 17.51 -1.87 7.46
C ALA A 306 17.70 -0.77 8.53
N PRO A 307 17.64 -1.10 9.83
CA PRO A 307 17.99 -0.18 10.91
C PRO A 307 19.39 0.38 10.75
N GLU A 308 19.57 1.60 11.23
CA GLU A 308 20.89 2.20 11.38
C GLU A 308 21.77 1.30 12.28
N ARG A 309 23.08 1.24 12.02
CA ARG A 309 24.04 0.40 12.79
C ARG A 309 25.14 1.21 13.46
N ARG A 310 25.24 2.50 13.14
CA ARG A 310 26.29 3.40 13.63
C ARG A 310 26.02 3.96 15.05
N MET A 311 25.16 3.34 15.88
CA MET A 311 24.80 3.84 17.24
C MET A 311 26.04 4.22 18.06
N LYS A 312 27.03 3.30 18.12
CA LYS A 312 28.28 3.49 18.87
C LYS A 312 29.14 4.64 18.36
N LYS A 313 29.08 4.95 17.05
CA LYS A 313 29.86 6.03 16.45
C LYS A 313 29.34 7.41 16.88
N TYR A 314 28.03 7.53 17.05
CA TYR A 314 27.34 8.79 17.32
C TYR A 314 26.84 8.89 18.76
N ASP A 315 27.23 7.94 19.62
CA ASP A 315 26.81 7.85 21.02
C ASP A 315 25.30 8.03 21.24
N HIS A 316 24.50 7.38 20.39
CA HIS A 316 23.05 7.46 20.45
C HIS A 316 22.42 6.06 20.42
N PRO A 317 21.57 5.71 21.41
CA PRO A 317 21.10 4.33 21.59
C PRO A 317 20.08 3.87 20.52
N ALA A 318 19.30 4.81 19.96
CA ALA A 318 18.20 4.50 19.05
C ALA A 318 18.15 5.46 17.86
N MET A 319 19.00 5.25 16.86
CA MET A 319 19.01 6.06 15.63
C MET A 319 18.16 5.42 14.52
N PHE A 320 17.56 6.26 13.69
CA PHE A 320 16.84 5.86 12.48
C PHE A 320 17.73 6.05 11.25
N PRO A 321 17.54 5.22 10.19
CA PRO A 321 18.34 5.35 8.97
C PRO A 321 17.98 6.62 8.20
N GLU A 322 18.97 7.31 7.64
CA GLU A 322 18.80 8.54 6.85
C GLU A 322 17.82 8.36 5.68
N THR A 323 17.83 7.19 5.03
CA THR A 323 16.91 6.85 3.93
C THR A 323 15.44 6.94 4.36
N LEU A 324 15.12 6.68 5.63
CA LEU A 324 13.75 6.82 6.14
C LEU A 324 13.30 8.28 6.10
N ALA A 325 14.16 9.18 6.59
CA ALA A 325 13.91 10.62 6.59
C ALA A 325 13.85 11.16 5.16
N GLU A 326 14.75 10.72 4.27
CA GLU A 326 14.76 11.11 2.85
C GLU A 326 13.42 10.78 2.17
N ARG A 327 12.92 9.54 2.32
CA ARG A 327 11.62 9.15 1.74
C ARG A 327 10.48 10.02 2.27
N VAL A 328 10.49 10.30 3.57
CA VAL A 328 9.49 11.16 4.21
C VAL A 328 9.52 12.58 3.63
N LEU A 329 10.71 13.19 3.55
CA LEU A 329 10.89 14.55 3.05
C LEU A 329 10.42 14.68 1.59
N LYS A 330 10.89 13.79 0.71
CA LYS A 330 10.57 13.80 -0.73
C LYS A 330 9.10 13.51 -1.05
N LEU A 331 8.43 12.65 -0.26
CA LEU A 331 7.00 12.34 -0.50
C LEU A 331 6.04 13.37 0.09
N PHE A 332 6.43 14.03 1.18
CA PHE A 332 5.51 14.80 2.01
C PHE A 332 5.91 16.27 2.20
N SER A 333 7.03 16.69 1.62
CA SER A 333 7.48 18.09 1.56
C SER A 333 7.86 18.52 0.15
N TYR A 334 8.24 19.79 0.05
CA TYR A 334 8.96 20.39 -1.06
C TYR A 334 10.32 20.85 -0.52
N LYS A 335 11.31 20.98 -1.40
CA LYS A 335 12.62 21.54 -1.10
C LYS A 335 12.55 23.00 -0.63
#